data_AF-A0A7K0K550-F1
#
_entry.id   AF-A0A7K0K550-F1
#
_cell.length_a   1.000
_cell.length_b   1.000
_cell.length_c   1.000
_cell.angle_alpha   90.00
_cell.angle_beta   90.00
_cell.angle_gamma   90.00
#
_symmetry.space_group_name_H-M   'P 1'
#
loop_
_entity.id
_entity.type
_entity.pdbx_description
1 polymer ?
#
loop_
_entity_poly.entity_id
_entity_poly.type
_entity_poly.pdbx_seq_one_letter_code
_entity_poly.pdbx_strand_id
1 'polypeptide(L)'
;MLPSFAKQTVTVLRPSYVEDERGNLVPGEYQSHSVPRCLLQPGASTEFADGRDTVAITATLYLPPGADIQPGDRVKIDAFTYEVDGEPQRWESPTGRVSHTVAFLKTWKG
;
A
#
# COMPACT_ATOMS: atom_id res chain seq x y z
N MET A 1 5.52 17.36 -3.14
CA MET A 1 4.40 17.67 -2.25
C MET A 1 3.11 17.17 -2.86
N LEU A 2 2.26 16.57 -2.03
CA LEU A 2 0.89 16.25 -2.41
C LEU A 2 -0.01 17.48 -2.28
N PRO A 3 -1.16 17.52 -2.99
CA PRO A 3 -2.14 18.59 -2.86
C PRO A 3 -2.58 18.80 -1.40
N SER A 4 -2.99 20.02 -1.06
CA SER A 4 -3.42 20.39 0.30
C SER A 4 -4.63 19.61 0.84
N PHE A 5 -5.35 18.90 -0.04
CA PHE A 5 -6.48 18.05 0.32
C PHE A 5 -6.09 16.61 0.70
N ALA A 6 -4.82 16.20 0.52
CA ALA A 6 -4.32 14.92 1.03
C ALA A 6 -4.21 15.01 2.56
N LYS A 7 -5.33 14.71 3.25
CA LYS A 7 -5.47 14.78 4.71
C LYS A 7 -5.72 13.41 5.34
N GLN A 8 -5.79 12.35 4.54
CA GLN A 8 -6.02 11.00 5.06
C GLN A 8 -4.76 10.52 5.79
N THR A 9 -4.98 9.74 6.85
CA THR A 9 -3.92 9.04 7.57
C THR A 9 -4.10 7.56 7.30
N VAL A 10 -3.07 6.92 6.77
CA VAL A 10 -3.07 5.48 6.53
C VAL A 10 -2.26 4.79 7.61
N THR A 11 -2.67 3.58 7.99
CA THR A 11 -1.88 2.72 8.86
C THR A 11 -1.22 1.66 8.01
N VAL A 12 0.10 1.67 7.95
CA VAL A 12 0.90 0.63 7.30
C VAL A 12 1.14 -0.48 8.32
N LEU A 13 0.91 -1.72 7.90
CA LEU A 13 1.10 -2.94 8.66
C LEU A 13 2.16 -3.77 7.92
N ARG A 14 3.35 -3.84 8.50
CA ARG A 14 4.47 -4.62 7.96
C ARG A 14 4.54 -5.97 8.68
N PRO A 15 4.38 -7.10 7.99
CA PRO A 15 4.66 -8.40 8.59
C PRO A 15 6.16 -8.50 8.87
N SER A 16 6.54 -8.84 10.11
CA SER A 16 7.85 -9.46 10.32
C SER A 16 7.81 -10.87 9.76
N TYR A 17 8.92 -11.36 9.20
CA TYR A 17 9.04 -12.76 8.80
C TYR A 17 9.92 -13.47 9.82
N VAL A 18 9.42 -14.57 10.36
CA VAL A 18 10.16 -15.43 11.28
C VAL A 18 10.40 -16.77 10.59
N GLU A 19 11.57 -17.34 10.78
CA GLU A 19 11.87 -18.69 10.29
C GLU A 19 11.20 -19.72 11.21
N ASP A 20 10.36 -20.58 10.62
CA ASP A 20 9.79 -21.74 11.31
C ASP A 20 10.86 -22.85 11.48
N GLU A 21 10.57 -23.91 12.26
CA GLU A 21 11.49 -25.05 12.48
C GLU A 21 11.99 -25.73 11.19
N ARG A 22 11.30 -25.48 10.06
CA ARG A 22 11.63 -25.99 8.72
C ARG A 22 12.38 -25.00 7.83
N GLY A 23 12.76 -23.82 8.34
CA GLY A 23 13.43 -22.77 7.57
C GLY A 23 12.52 -22.02 6.60
N ASN A 24 11.20 -22.15 6.73
CA ASN A 24 10.24 -21.39 5.93
C ASN A 24 9.96 -20.04 6.61
N LEU A 25 9.92 -18.97 5.83
CA LEU A 25 9.52 -17.64 6.30
C LEU A 25 8.00 -17.61 6.51
N VAL A 26 7.57 -17.56 7.76
CA VAL A 26 6.17 -17.37 8.14
C VAL A 26 5.93 -15.93 8.60
N PRO A 27 4.78 -15.32 8.28
CA PRO A 27 4.44 -14.00 8.79
C PRO A 27 4.28 -14.08 10.32
N GLY A 28 5.15 -13.36 11.02
CA GLY A 28 5.15 -13.20 12.47
C GLY A 28 4.34 -11.98 12.92
N GLU A 29 4.85 -11.27 13.91
CA GLU A 29 4.20 -10.07 14.45
C GLU A 29 4.14 -8.94 13.41
N TYR A 30 2.99 -8.25 13.35
CA TYR A 30 2.82 -7.09 12.49
C TYR A 30 3.30 -5.82 13.22
N GLN A 31 4.29 -5.14 12.64
CA GLN A 31 4.61 -3.79 13.05
C GLN A 31 3.67 -2.81 12.36
N SER A 32 3.19 -1.82 13.10
CA SER A 32 2.27 -0.82 12.56
C SER A 32 2.79 0.59 12.78
N HIS A 33 2.67 1.43 11.76
CA HIS A 33 2.93 2.87 11.87
C HIS A 33 1.93 3.66 11.03
N SER A 34 1.65 4.88 11.47
CA SER A 34 0.74 5.78 10.77
C SER A 34 1.51 6.72 9.85
N VAL A 35 1.07 6.83 8.60
CA VAL A 35 1.57 7.79 7.63
C VAL A 35 0.49 8.83 7.37
N PRO A 36 0.67 10.09 7.78
CA PRO A 36 -0.28 11.16 7.53
C PRO A 36 -0.10 11.75 6.13
N ARG A 37 -1.08 12.57 5.71
CA ARG A 37 -1.06 13.33 4.46
C ARG A 37 -1.07 12.48 3.20
N CYS A 38 -1.83 11.40 3.24
CA CYS A 38 -2.05 10.50 2.12
C CYS A 38 -3.30 10.87 1.33
N LEU A 39 -3.36 10.34 0.11
CA LEU A 39 -4.54 10.39 -0.75
C LEU A 39 -4.73 9.02 -1.38
N LEU A 40 -5.87 8.39 -1.10
CA LEU A 40 -6.30 7.19 -1.81
C LEU A 40 -7.13 7.58 -3.03
N GLN A 41 -6.70 7.13 -4.19
CA GLN A 41 -7.47 7.19 -5.41
C GLN A 41 -7.96 5.77 -5.74
N PRO A 42 -9.27 5.48 -5.67
CA PRO A 42 -9.78 4.20 -6.13
C PRO A 42 -9.53 4.07 -7.63
N GLY A 43 -8.96 2.93 -8.05
CA GLY A 43 -8.82 2.57 -9.45
C GLY A 43 -9.98 1.70 -9.92
N ALA A 44 -10.05 1.47 -11.23
CA ALA A 44 -11.07 0.61 -11.82
C ALA A 44 -10.87 -0.85 -11.40
N SER A 45 -11.96 -1.50 -11.00
CA SER A 45 -12.01 -2.95 -10.82
C SER A 45 -11.82 -3.61 -12.18
N THR A 46 -10.82 -4.48 -12.33
CA THR A 46 -10.73 -5.36 -13.51
C THR A 46 -11.29 -6.72 -13.11
N GLU A 47 -12.41 -7.10 -13.70
CA GLU A 47 -13.00 -8.43 -13.55
C GLU A 47 -12.39 -9.35 -14.61
N PHE A 48 -11.54 -10.29 -14.21
CA PHE A 48 -11.10 -11.36 -15.09
C PHE A 48 -12.02 -12.57 -14.91
N ALA A 49 -12.99 -12.71 -15.82
CA ALA A 49 -13.86 -13.88 -15.90
C ALA A 49 -13.23 -14.95 -16.81
N ASP A 50 -12.26 -15.70 -16.27
CA ASP A 50 -11.81 -16.98 -16.84
C ASP A 50 -11.58 -18.00 -15.71
N GLY A 51 -12.67 -18.65 -15.28
CA GLY A 51 -12.68 -19.85 -14.41
C GLY A 51 -12.20 -19.71 -12.95
N ARG A 52 -11.51 -18.64 -12.56
CA ARG A 52 -11.13 -18.34 -11.17
C ARG A 52 -11.39 -16.86 -10.88
N ASP A 53 -12.53 -16.61 -10.24
CA ASP A 53 -13.03 -15.29 -9.96
C ASP A 53 -12.12 -14.56 -8.94
N THR A 54 -11.20 -13.71 -9.43
CA THR A 54 -10.37 -12.86 -8.57
C THR A 54 -10.66 -11.41 -8.90
N VAL A 55 -11.68 -10.85 -8.25
CA VAL A 55 -11.92 -9.39 -8.25
C VAL A 55 -10.79 -8.73 -7.46
N ALA A 56 -9.78 -8.24 -8.16
CA ALA A 56 -8.76 -7.36 -7.59
C ALA A 56 -9.21 -5.90 -7.79
N ILE A 57 -9.71 -5.26 -6.73
CA ILE A 57 -9.90 -3.80 -6.78
C ILE A 57 -8.50 -3.22 -6.64
N THR A 58 -8.04 -2.58 -7.70
CA THR A 58 -6.74 -1.90 -7.70
C THR A 58 -6.96 -0.45 -7.29
N ALA A 59 -6.35 0.00 -6.19
CA ALA A 59 -6.37 1.41 -5.78
C ALA A 59 -4.95 1.99 -5.87
N THR A 60 -4.85 3.30 -6.07
CA THR A 60 -3.58 4.01 -6.10
C THR A 60 -3.47 4.87 -4.85
N LEU A 61 -2.45 4.61 -4.04
CA LEU A 61 -2.16 5.38 -2.84
C LEU A 61 -1.02 6.35 -3.11
N TYR A 62 -1.27 7.63 -2.86
CA TYR A 62 -0.26 8.66 -2.88
C TYR A 62 0.18 8.99 -1.45
N LEU A 63 1.48 8.89 -1.20
CA LEU A 63 2.12 9.13 0.09
C LEU A 63 3.09 10.33 0.01
N PRO A 64 3.36 10.99 1.15
CA PRO A 64 4.40 12.01 1.20
C PRO A 64 5.76 11.43 0.78
N PRO A 65 6.66 12.26 0.24
CA PRO A 65 7.99 11.81 -0.16
C PRO A 65 8.74 11.25 1.06
N GLY A 66 9.35 10.07 0.90
CA GLY A 66 10.07 9.40 1.97
C GLY A 66 9.17 8.66 2.98
N ALA A 67 7.88 8.49 2.70
CA ALA A 67 7.03 7.62 3.49
C ALA A 67 7.59 6.19 3.52
N ASP A 68 7.58 5.58 4.70
CA ASP A 68 7.97 4.18 4.87
C ASP A 68 6.82 3.28 4.42
N ILE A 69 6.98 2.69 3.24
CA ILE A 69 6.07 1.71 2.64
C ILE A 69 6.90 0.78 1.75
N GLN A 70 6.59 -0.51 1.80
CA GLN A 70 7.33 -1.57 1.12
C GLN A 70 6.37 -2.53 0.41
N PRO A 71 6.85 -3.26 -0.62
CA PRO A 71 6.06 -4.33 -1.24
C PRO A 71 5.63 -5.37 -0.20
N GLY A 72 4.37 -5.80 -0.28
CA GLY A 72 3.79 -6.77 0.66
C GLY A 72 3.34 -6.19 2.01
N ASP A 73 3.56 -4.89 2.27
CA ASP A 73 2.92 -4.22 3.39
C ASP A 73 1.39 -4.22 3.18
N ARG A 74 0.65 -4.25 4.29
CA ARG A 74 -0.80 -4.03 4.27
C ARG A 74 -1.09 -2.60 4.67
N VAL A 75 -2.03 -1.96 3.98
CA VAL A 75 -2.44 -0.59 4.26
C VAL A 75 -3.89 -0.60 4.70
N LYS A 76 -4.13 -0.12 5.93
CA LYS A 76 -5.46 0.13 6.45
C LYS A 76 -5.80 1.60 6.30
N ILE A 77 -6.91 1.86 5.62
CA ILE A 77 -7.48 3.20 5.44
C ILE A 77 -8.99 3.11 5.63
N ASP A 78 -9.51 3.90 6.58
CA ASP A 78 -10.90 3.84 7.02
C ASP A 78 -11.33 2.39 7.38
N ALA A 79 -12.33 1.85 6.69
CA ALA A 79 -12.85 0.49 6.88
C ALA A 79 -12.19 -0.57 5.98
N PHE A 80 -11.29 -0.16 5.08
CA PHE A 80 -10.72 -1.05 4.06
C PHE A 80 -9.27 -1.41 4.38
N THR A 81 -8.91 -2.64 4.05
CA THR A 81 -7.52 -3.12 4.10
C THR A 81 -7.11 -3.53 2.70
N TYR A 82 -5.96 -3.00 2.28
CA TYR A 82 -5.34 -3.30 1.02
C TYR A 82 -3.96 -3.89 1.24
N GLU A 83 -3.45 -4.60 0.24
CA GLU A 83 -2.06 -5.04 0.18
C GLU A 83 -1.33 -4.22 -0.89
N VAL A 84 -0.09 -3.82 -0.59
CA VAL A 84 0.78 -3.15 -1.55
C VAL A 84 1.18 -4.16 -2.63
N ASP A 85 0.74 -3.88 -3.84
CA ASP A 85 1.04 -4.67 -5.02
C ASP A 85 2.21 -4.07 -5.79
N GLY A 86 3.35 -4.77 -5.77
CA GLY A 86 4.59 -4.33 -6.41
C GLY A 86 5.36 -3.27 -5.62
N GLU A 87 6.40 -2.73 -6.27
CA GLU A 87 7.34 -1.79 -5.66
C GLU A 87 6.74 -0.36 -5.63
N PRO A 88 6.71 0.31 -4.47
CA PRO A 88 6.32 1.72 -4.38
C PRO A 88 7.23 2.63 -5.22
N GLN A 89 6.64 3.44 -6.08
CA GLN A 89 7.37 4.33 -6.98
C GLN A 89 7.60 5.70 -6.34
N ARG A 90 8.86 6.12 -6.27
CA ARG A 90 9.23 7.47 -5.83
C ARG A 90 9.24 8.40 -7.03
N TRP A 91 8.36 9.40 -6.99
CA TRP A 91 8.29 10.45 -7.99
C TRP A 91 9.02 11.67 -7.46
N GLU A 92 10.14 12.00 -8.09
CA GLU A 92 10.94 13.17 -7.73
C GLU A 92 10.67 14.31 -8.72
N SER A 93 10.30 15.48 -8.19
CA SER A 93 10.22 16.68 -9.02
C SER A 93 11.61 17.30 -9.13
N PRO A 94 12.05 17.79 -10.31
CA PRO A 94 13.32 18.49 -10.47
C PRO A 94 13.42 19.78 -9.62
N THR A 95 12.30 20.27 -9.10
CA THR A 95 12.25 21.43 -8.18
C THR A 95 11.94 21.04 -6.72
N GLY A 96 11.78 19.75 -6.42
CA GLY A 96 11.36 19.21 -5.11
C GLY A 96 9.90 19.52 -4.73
N ARG A 97 9.21 20.40 -5.46
CA ARG A 97 7.88 20.90 -5.08
C ARG A 97 6.79 19.84 -5.19
N VAL A 98 6.91 18.85 -6.07
CA VAL A 98 5.85 17.84 -6.33
C VAL A 98 6.29 16.41 -6.02
N SER A 99 7.41 16.23 -5.29
CA SER A 99 7.87 14.88 -4.94
C SER A 99 6.86 14.14 -4.07
N HIS A 100 6.58 12.88 -4.39
CA HIS A 100 5.64 12.02 -3.68
C HIS A 100 5.99 10.54 -3.93
N THR A 101 5.36 9.64 -3.19
CA THR A 101 5.49 8.19 -3.40
C THR A 101 4.14 7.64 -3.83
N VAL A 102 4.13 6.77 -4.83
CA VAL A 102 2.94 6.12 -5.37
C VAL A 102 3.03 4.63 -5.07
N ALA A 103 2.02 4.07 -4.42
CA ALA A 103 1.90 2.64 -4.21
C ALA A 103 0.62 2.14 -4.90
N PHE A 104 0.73 1.06 -5.66
CA PHE A 104 -0.43 0.34 -6.16
C PHE A 104 -0.90 -0.62 -5.08
N LEU A 105 -2.21 -0.69 -4.91
CA LEU A 105 -2.87 -1.44 -3.86
C LEU A 105 -3.84 -2.42 -4.49
N LYS A 106 -3.96 -3.62 -3.94
CA LYS A 106 -5.04 -4.56 -4.25
C LYS A 106 -5.87 -4.85 -3.00
N THR A 107 -7.16 -5.16 -3.17
CA THR A 107 -8.00 -5.60 -2.03
C THR A 107 -7.37 -6.83 -1.37
N TRP A 108 -7.17 -6.73 -0.06
CA TRP A 108 -6.75 -7.88 0.73
C TRP A 108 -7.99 -8.65 1.18
N LYS A 109 -8.10 -9.91 0.75
CA LYS A 109 -9.05 -10.90 1.29
C LYS A 109 -8.20 -11.90 2.07
N GLY A 110 -8.34 -11.90 3.39
CA GLY A 110 -7.53 -12.71 4.31
C GLY A 110 -7.62 -14.21 4.06
#